data_AF-A0A0K6G170-F1
#
_entry.id   AF-A0A0K6G170-F1
#
_cell.length_a   1.000
_cell.length_b   1.000
_cell.length_c   1.000
_cell.angle_alpha   90.00
_cell.angle_beta   90.00
_cell.angle_gamma   90.00
#
_symmetry.space_group_name_H-M   'P 1'
#
loop_
_entity.id
_entity.type
_entity.pdbx_description
1 polymer ?
#
loop_
_entity_poly.entity_id
_entity_poly.type
_entity_poly.pdbx_seq_one_letter_code
_entity_poly.pdbx_strand_id
1 'polypeptide(L)'
;MKRLQETEALVQADIEAALERENLDRDKQVVEADSTGGSSEELRNELEEVQKRADRFKSRLALEHAPEVKESQAKLLACYRNNPDRPLDCWEEVQHFKDAVSKLEKDFVKSLQ
;
A
#
# COMPACT_ATOMS: atom_id res chain seq x y z
N MET A 1 14.44 -53.86 -26.86
CA MET A 1 15.01 -52.53 -26.54
C MET A 1 14.63 -51.48 -27.56
N LYS A 2 15.03 -51.54 -28.84
CA LYS A 2 14.70 -50.49 -29.85
C LYS A 2 13.20 -50.16 -30.00
N ARG A 3 12.35 -51.19 -30.08
CA ARG A 3 10.90 -51.01 -30.22
C ARG A 3 10.24 -50.29 -29.06
N LEU A 4 10.79 -50.44 -27.84
CA LEU A 4 10.30 -49.76 -26.63
C LEU A 4 10.69 -48.28 -26.63
N GLN A 5 11.91 -47.97 -27.08
CA GLN A 5 12.38 -46.59 -27.22
C GLN A 5 11.60 -45.83 -28.30
N GLU A 6 11.26 -46.51 -29.41
CA GLU A 6 10.40 -45.95 -30.46
C GLU A 6 8.98 -45.65 -29.94
N THR A 7 8.41 -46.55 -29.13
CA THR A 7 7.09 -46.31 -28.51
C THR A 7 7.13 -45.19 -27.46
N GLU A 8 8.19 -45.09 -26.67
CA GLU A 8 8.36 -43.99 -25.71
C GLU A 8 8.48 -42.64 -26.40
N ALA A 9 9.25 -42.57 -27.49
CA ALA A 9 9.39 -41.35 -28.28
C ALA A 9 8.05 -40.90 -28.91
N LEU A 10 7.24 -41.85 -29.39
CA LEU A 10 5.91 -41.55 -29.92
C LEU A 10 4.98 -41.03 -28.83
N VAL A 11 4.98 -41.65 -27.65
CA VAL A 11 4.15 -41.22 -26.52
C VAL A 11 4.57 -39.83 -26.03
N GLN A 12 5.86 -39.53 -25.97
CA GLN A 12 6.36 -38.21 -25.59
C GLN A 12 5.92 -37.12 -26.58
N ALA A 13 6.02 -37.39 -27.89
CA ALA A 13 5.58 -36.45 -28.91
C ALA A 13 4.07 -36.16 -28.83
N ASP A 14 3.26 -37.19 -28.52
CA ASP A 14 1.81 -37.05 -28.37
C ASP A 14 1.46 -36.20 -27.12
N ILE A 15 2.21 -36.40 -26.02
CA ILE A 15 2.07 -35.59 -24.81
C ILE A 15 2.45 -34.12 -25.07
N GLU A 16 3.57 -33.87 -25.76
CA GLU A 16 4.00 -32.51 -26.10
C GLU A 16 2.98 -31.80 -26.99
N ALA A 17 2.45 -32.48 -28.01
CA ALA A 17 1.43 -31.92 -28.89
C ALA A 17 0.11 -31.63 -28.13
N ALA A 18 -0.27 -32.50 -27.19
CA ALA A 18 -1.44 -32.29 -26.35
C ALA A 18 -1.25 -31.09 -25.39
N LEU A 19 -0.09 -30.98 -24.76
CA LEU A 19 0.25 -29.87 -23.87
C LEU A 19 0.34 -28.53 -24.62
N GLU A 20 0.92 -28.53 -25.83
CA GLU A 20 0.98 -27.33 -26.67
C GLU A 20 -0.43 -26.86 -27.06
N ARG A 21 -1.30 -27.81 -27.44
CA ARG A 21 -2.69 -27.50 -27.76
C ARG A 21 -3.45 -26.94 -26.55
N GLU A 22 -3.28 -27.52 -25.36
CA GLU A 22 -3.89 -27.02 -24.14
C GLU A 22 -3.39 -25.62 -23.77
N ASN A 23 -2.09 -25.35 -23.96
CA ASN A 23 -1.54 -24.01 -23.73
C ASN A 23 -2.12 -22.98 -24.70
N LEU A 24 -2.22 -23.31 -26.00
CA LEU A 24 -2.82 -22.43 -27.01
C LEU A 24 -4.32 -22.18 -26.76
N ASP A 25 -5.06 -23.20 -26.33
CA ASP A 25 -6.49 -23.06 -26.01
C ASP A 25 -6.68 -22.25 -24.71
N ARG A 26 -5.80 -22.41 -23.72
CA ARG A 26 -5.78 -21.58 -22.49
C ARG A 26 -5.45 -20.13 -22.82
N ASP A 27 -4.46 -19.87 -23.68
CA ASP A 27 -4.09 -18.51 -24.07
C ASP A 27 -5.22 -17.83 -24.86
N LYS A 28 -5.88 -18.55 -25.77
CA LYS A 28 -7.09 -18.04 -26.45
C LYS A 28 -8.23 -17.77 -25.48
N GLN A 29 -8.45 -18.64 -24.51
CA GLN A 29 -9.48 -18.44 -23.49
C GLN A 29 -9.16 -17.24 -22.59
N VAL A 30 -7.88 -16.98 -22.29
CA VAL A 30 -7.43 -15.77 -21.59
C VAL A 30 -7.67 -14.53 -22.45
N VAL A 31 -7.36 -14.56 -23.75
CA VAL A 31 -7.59 -13.44 -24.68
C VAL A 31 -9.09 -13.16 -24.90
N GLU A 32 -9.92 -14.20 -25.02
CA GLU A 32 -11.38 -14.04 -25.11
C GLU A 32 -11.99 -13.59 -23.77
N ALA A 33 -11.48 -14.08 -22.64
CA ALA A 33 -11.89 -13.61 -21.32
C ALA A 33 -11.50 -12.14 -21.08
N ASP A 34 -10.34 -11.69 -21.56
CA ASP A 34 -9.87 -10.29 -21.51
C ASP A 34 -10.69 -9.35 -22.42
N SER A 35 -11.46 -9.91 -23.37
CA SER A 35 -12.45 -9.15 -24.14
C SER A 35 -13.80 -8.96 -23.42
N THR A 36 -14.02 -9.69 -22.31
CA THR A 36 -15.28 -9.68 -21.54
C THR A 36 -15.10 -9.27 -20.07
N GLY A 37 -13.87 -9.27 -19.55
CA GLY A 37 -13.48 -8.76 -18.25
C GLY A 37 -12.35 -7.75 -18.43
N GLY A 38 -12.49 -6.57 -17.81
CA GLY A 38 -11.73 -5.35 -18.09
C GLY A 38 -10.28 -5.53 -18.52
N SER A 39 -9.94 -4.90 -19.65
CA SER A 39 -8.64 -4.94 -20.31
C SER A 39 -7.48 -4.78 -19.32
N SER A 40 -6.37 -5.48 -19.55
CA SER A 40 -5.12 -5.27 -18.81
C SER A 40 -4.71 -3.79 -18.67
N GLU A 41 -5.13 -2.92 -19.59
CA GLU A 41 -4.89 -1.48 -19.52
C GLU A 41 -5.77 -0.78 -18.48
N GLU A 42 -7.03 -1.20 -18.34
CA GLU A 42 -7.98 -0.69 -17.34
C GLU A 42 -7.53 -1.07 -15.93
N LEU A 43 -7.10 -2.33 -15.73
CA LEU A 43 -6.53 -2.78 -14.45
C LEU A 43 -5.24 -2.04 -14.09
N ARG A 44 -4.38 -1.74 -15.08
CA ARG A 44 -3.18 -0.91 -14.85
C ARG A 44 -3.55 0.50 -14.43
N ASN A 45 -4.55 1.10 -15.07
CA ASN A 45 -5.03 2.44 -14.72
C ASN A 45 -5.63 2.47 -13.30
N GLU A 46 -6.42 1.47 -12.93
CA GLU A 46 -6.96 1.34 -11.57
C GLU A 46 -5.86 1.15 -10.52
N LEU A 47 -4.87 0.31 -10.80
CA LEU A 47 -3.70 0.12 -9.92
C LEU A 47 -2.91 1.42 -9.72
N GLU A 48 -2.67 2.17 -10.80
CA GLU A 48 -2.04 3.48 -10.71
C GLU A 48 -2.85 4.48 -9.88
N GLU A 49 -4.17 4.48 -10.03
CA GLU A 49 -5.04 5.37 -9.26
C GLU A 49 -5.00 5.03 -7.76
N VAL A 50 -5.03 3.73 -7.44
CA VAL A 50 -4.91 3.24 -6.05
C VAL A 50 -3.55 3.61 -5.47
N GLN A 51 -2.45 3.44 -6.22
CA GLN A 51 -1.12 3.87 -5.79
C GLN A 51 -1.08 5.39 -5.53
N LYS A 52 -1.58 6.21 -6.46
CA LYS A 52 -1.64 7.68 -6.30
C LYS A 52 -2.47 8.09 -5.08
N ARG A 53 -3.58 7.39 -4.79
CA ARG A 53 -4.37 7.62 -3.57
C ARG A 53 -3.59 7.23 -2.31
N ALA A 54 -2.91 6.09 -2.30
CA ALA A 54 -2.11 5.63 -1.17
C ALA A 54 -0.93 6.56 -0.87
N ASP A 55 -0.24 7.04 -1.90
CA ASP A 55 0.89 7.96 -1.74
C ASP A 55 0.45 9.33 -1.25
N ARG A 56 -0.69 9.85 -1.75
CA ARG A 56 -1.31 11.07 -1.17
C ARG A 56 -1.65 10.90 0.30
N PHE A 57 -2.17 9.74 0.69
CA PHE A 57 -2.51 9.47 2.09
C PHE A 57 -1.25 9.41 2.97
N LYS A 58 -0.20 8.72 2.53
CA LYS A 58 1.09 8.66 3.25
C LYS A 58 1.73 10.04 3.41
N SER A 59 1.75 10.84 2.36
CA SER A 59 2.29 12.21 2.42
C SER A 59 1.50 13.12 3.37
N ARG A 60 0.19 12.94 3.49
CA ARG A 60 -0.65 13.69 4.45
C ARG A 60 -0.44 13.26 5.91
N LEU A 61 -0.08 12.02 6.14
CA LEU A 61 0.22 11.46 7.48
C LEU A 61 1.63 11.77 7.97
N ALA A 62 2.50 12.29 7.11
CA ALA A 62 3.87 12.62 7.50
C ALA A 62 3.87 13.76 8.54
N LEU A 63 4.11 13.40 9.80
CA LEU A 63 4.37 14.31 10.94
C LEU A 63 5.56 15.25 10.71
N GLU A 64 6.32 15.06 9.62
CA GLU A 64 7.28 16.02 9.08
C GLU A 64 6.66 17.42 8.88
N HIS A 65 5.36 17.48 8.60
CA HIS A 65 4.65 18.74 8.33
C HIS A 65 4.05 19.42 9.57
N ALA A 66 4.32 18.91 10.78
CA ALA A 66 3.77 19.47 12.03
C ALA A 66 4.88 19.95 13.01
N PRO A 67 5.70 20.95 12.63
CA PRO A 67 6.78 21.46 13.48
C PRO A 67 6.26 22.02 14.81
N GLU A 68 5.07 22.62 14.81
CA GLU A 68 4.41 23.19 16.00
C GLU A 68 4.10 22.11 17.06
N VAL A 69 3.69 20.91 16.63
CA VAL A 69 3.43 19.77 17.53
C VAL A 69 4.74 19.22 18.10
N LYS A 70 5.79 19.13 17.28
CA LYS A 70 7.12 18.68 17.75
C LYS A 70 7.73 19.67 18.75
N GLU A 71 7.60 20.97 18.50
CA GLU A 71 8.12 22.02 19.39
C GLU A 71 7.37 22.05 20.73
N SER A 72 6.04 22.02 20.70
CA SER A 72 5.21 21.98 21.92
C SER A 72 5.43 20.69 22.71
N GLN A 73 5.61 19.55 22.05
CA GLN A 73 6.01 18.29 22.69
C GLN A 73 7.36 18.41 23.41
N ALA A 74 8.36 19.02 22.75
CA ALA A 74 9.68 19.20 23.35
C ALA A 74 9.63 20.08 24.61
N LYS A 75 8.86 21.17 24.58
CA LYS A 75 8.63 22.06 25.74
C LYS A 75 7.92 21.33 26.88
N LEU A 76 6.90 20.55 26.56
CA LEU A 76 6.18 19.73 27.55
C LEU A 76 7.10 18.71 28.22
N LEU A 77 7.89 17.98 27.45
CA LEU A 77 8.86 17.03 27.99
C LEU A 77 9.95 17.71 28.82
N ALA A 78 10.40 18.90 28.42
CA ALA A 78 11.35 19.68 29.20
C ALA A 78 10.74 20.11 30.55
N CYS A 79 9.49 20.58 30.56
CA CYS A 79 8.83 20.96 31.81
C CYS A 79 8.70 19.77 32.77
N TYR A 80 8.25 18.61 32.31
CA TYR A 80 8.14 17.43 33.15
C TYR A 80 9.49 16.94 33.69
N ARG A 81 10.55 17.04 32.89
CA ARG A 81 11.91 16.69 33.34
C ARG A 81 12.43 17.63 34.41
N ASN A 82 12.08 18.91 34.33
CA ASN A 82 12.49 19.92 35.31
C ASN A 82 11.65 19.87 36.59
N ASN A 83 10.41 19.35 36.53
CA ASN A 83 9.46 19.30 37.63
C ASN A 83 8.98 17.85 37.93
N PRO A 84 9.88 16.93 38.32
CA PRO A 84 9.53 15.51 38.48
C PRO A 84 8.48 15.25 39.56
N ASP A 85 8.52 15.99 40.67
CA ASP A 85 7.57 15.86 41.79
C ASP A 85 6.38 16.82 41.69
N ARG A 86 6.37 17.70 40.67
CA ARG A 86 5.35 18.74 40.47
C ARG A 86 4.87 18.77 39.01
N PRO A 87 4.32 17.66 38.49
CA PRO A 87 3.86 17.60 37.09
C PRO A 87 2.70 18.57 36.79
N LEU A 88 1.94 18.97 37.82
CA LEU A 88 0.83 19.92 37.66
C LEU A 88 1.28 21.35 37.32
N ASP A 89 2.54 21.69 37.58
CA ASP A 89 3.08 23.02 37.22
C ASP A 89 3.23 23.18 35.70
N CYS A 90 3.25 22.08 34.94
CA CYS A 90 3.39 22.05 33.48
C CYS A 90 2.06 22.15 32.70
N TRP A 91 0.99 22.65 33.34
CA TRP A 91 -0.35 22.68 32.76
C TRP A 91 -0.44 23.56 31.51
N GLU A 92 0.36 24.63 31.45
CA GLU A 92 0.39 25.55 30.31
C GLU A 92 1.00 24.88 29.08
N GLU A 93 2.13 24.17 29.23
CA GLU A 93 2.74 23.39 28.15
C GLU A 93 1.83 22.26 27.67
N VAL A 94 1.08 21.63 28.60
CA VAL A 94 0.07 20.62 28.24
C VAL A 94 -1.01 21.26 27.38
N GLN A 95 -1.49 22.45 27.74
CA GLN A 95 -2.53 23.14 26.98
C GLN A 95 -2.03 23.52 25.59
N HIS A 96 -0.82 24.07 25.48
CA HIS A 96 -0.21 24.38 24.19
C HIS A 96 -0.03 23.14 23.29
N PHE A 97 0.39 22.01 23.87
CA PHE A 97 0.50 20.76 23.12
C PHE A 97 -0.87 20.28 22.61
N LYS A 98 -1.91 20.33 23.46
CA LYS A 98 -3.28 19.98 23.07
C LYS A 98 -3.81 20.87 21.94
N ASP A 99 -3.57 22.18 22.02
CA ASP A 99 -4.02 23.12 21.00
C ASP A 99 -3.32 22.88 19.66
N ALA A 100 -2.01 22.63 19.68
CA ALA A 100 -1.23 22.29 18.49
C ALA A 100 -1.73 20.98 17.84
N VAL A 101 -2.00 19.95 18.64
CA VAL A 101 -2.58 18.68 18.16
C VAL A 101 -3.99 18.90 17.60
N SER A 102 -4.86 19.64 18.30
CA SER A 102 -6.22 19.89 17.83
C SER A 102 -6.25 20.61 16.49
N LYS A 103 -5.33 21.55 16.27
CA LYS A 103 -5.18 22.24 14.99
C LYS A 103 -4.77 21.27 13.88
N LEU A 104 -3.78 20.42 14.14
CA LEU A 104 -3.34 19.39 13.20
C LEU A 104 -4.48 18.41 12.86
N GLU A 105 -5.23 17.95 13.86
CA GLU A 105 -6.37 17.05 13.67
C GLU A 105 -7.47 17.70 12.83
N LYS A 106 -7.80 18.97 13.07
CA LYS A 106 -8.77 19.73 12.27
C LYS A 106 -8.33 19.84 10.82
N ASP A 107 -7.06 20.16 10.58
CA ASP A 107 -6.53 20.29 9.22
C ASP A 107 -6.46 18.93 8.52
N PHE A 108 -6.13 17.86 9.24
CA PHE A 108 -6.19 16.50 8.74
C PHE A 108 -7.61 16.11 8.33
N VAL A 109 -8.61 16.31 9.19
CA VAL A 109 -10.01 15.99 8.90
C VAL A 109 -10.53 16.81 7.70
N LYS A 110 -10.21 18.11 7.61
CA LYS A 110 -10.55 18.93 6.43
C LYS A 110 -9.93 18.39 5.14
N SER A 111 -8.73 17.83 5.20
CA SER A 111 -8.06 17.26 4.01
C SER A 111 -8.71 15.96 3.51
N LEU A 112 -9.61 15.36 4.29
CA LEU A 112 -10.37 14.16 3.94
C LEU A 112 -11.75 14.47 3.33
N GLN A 113 -12.23 15.72 3.44
CA GLN A 113 -13.46 16.21 2.82
C GLN A 113 -13.20 16.68 1.38
#